data_AF-A0A975TTA6-F1
#
_entry.id   AF-A0A975TTA6-F1
#
_cell.length_a   1.000
_cell.length_b   1.000
_cell.length_c   1.000
_cell.angle_alpha   90.00
_cell.angle_beta   90.00
_cell.angle_gamma   90.00
#
_symmetry.space_group_name_H-M   'P 1'
#
loop_
_entity.id
_entity.type
_entity.pdbx_description
1 polymer ?
#
loop_
_entity_poly.entity_id
_entity_poly.type
_entity_poly.pdbx_seq_one_letter_code
_entity_poly.pdbx_strand_id
1 'polypeptide(L)'
;MFSALSPRARWTAMVIALLAFGSVAAMFCYNLDTARYGDVAATAWGMARFFTILTHLAVVITFATAALRRDGVDDAWIAALTLAMVIVSIVYHVLLSDITTYVGIGAWADQGLHSVVPVACVLWWIAFAPKHNLHYRDLPTFIVWPCVYVAYALARGARDGTYPYPFMDLSEKSSLVVATNLAGLLIVMLIGGVIFVMAARFADR
;
A
#
# COMPACT_ATOMS: atom_id res chain seq x y z
N MET A 1 -8.01 12.69 17.61
CA MET A 1 -7.58 11.70 18.63
C MET A 1 -8.53 10.52 18.52
N PHE A 2 -8.02 9.31 18.30
CA PHE A 2 -8.88 8.14 18.09
C PHE A 2 -9.76 7.88 19.31
N SER A 3 -11.02 7.51 19.07
CA SER A 3 -11.78 6.80 20.09
C SER A 3 -11.13 5.44 20.35
N ALA A 4 -11.17 4.98 21.60
CA ALA A 4 -10.54 3.71 21.97
C ALA A 4 -11.16 2.55 21.16
N LEU A 5 -10.34 1.87 20.36
CA LEU A 5 -10.77 0.73 19.55
C LEU A 5 -11.25 -0.43 20.43
N SER A 6 -12.32 -1.11 19.99
CA SER A 6 -12.82 -2.31 20.67
C SER A 6 -11.76 -3.43 20.70
N PRO A 7 -11.81 -4.37 21.67
CA PRO A 7 -10.89 -5.51 21.69
C PRO A 7 -10.89 -6.32 20.40
N ARG A 8 -12.05 -6.46 19.75
CA ARG A 8 -12.19 -7.13 18.45
C ARG A 8 -11.44 -6.38 17.36
N ALA A 9 -11.61 -5.07 17.26
CA ALA A 9 -10.92 -4.22 16.28
C ALA A 9 -9.39 -4.29 16.44
N ARG A 10 -8.90 -4.29 17.69
CA ARG A 10 -7.47 -4.40 18.00
C ARG A 10 -6.90 -5.76 17.63
N TRP A 11 -7.62 -6.84 17.93
CA TRP A 11 -7.18 -8.20 17.58
C TRP A 11 -7.15 -8.38 16.06
N THR A 12 -8.21 -7.99 15.34
CA THR A 12 -8.22 -8.09 13.87
C THR A 12 -7.16 -7.20 13.23
N ALA A 13 -6.86 -6.03 13.82
CA ALA A 13 -5.76 -5.20 13.37
C ALA A 13 -4.41 -5.91 13.51
N MET A 14 -4.17 -6.60 14.63
CA MET A 14 -2.96 -7.41 14.81
C MET A 14 -2.86 -8.53 13.76
N VAL A 15 -3.97 -9.20 13.44
CA VAL A 15 -3.99 -10.22 12.38
C VAL A 15 -3.59 -9.61 11.04
N ILE A 16 -4.12 -8.44 10.67
CA ILE A 16 -3.75 -7.74 9.43
C ILE A 16 -2.27 -7.39 9.41
N ALA A 17 -1.72 -6.88 10.53
CA ALA A 17 -0.31 -6.56 10.63
C ALA A 17 0.58 -7.81 10.43
N LEU A 18 0.20 -8.94 11.04
CA LEU A 18 0.92 -10.21 10.89
C LEU A 18 0.80 -10.78 9.47
N LEU A 19 -0.37 -10.68 8.83
CA LEU A 19 -0.56 -11.09 7.43
C LEU A 19 0.27 -10.23 6.47
N ALA A 20 0.29 -8.91 6.68
CA ALA A 20 1.11 -7.99 5.88
C ALA A 20 2.61 -8.30 6.05
N PHE A 21 3.06 -8.48 7.29
CA PHE A 21 4.44 -8.85 7.58
C PHE A 21 4.80 -10.21 6.97
N GLY A 22 3.95 -11.21 7.17
CA GLY A 22 4.14 -12.56 6.63
C GLY A 22 4.22 -12.57 5.11
N SER A 23 3.40 -11.77 4.43
CA SER A 23 3.44 -11.64 2.96
C SER A 23 4.75 -11.02 2.47
N VAL A 24 5.23 -9.95 3.12
CA VAL A 24 6.53 -9.33 2.81
C VAL A 24 7.68 -10.29 3.10
N ALA A 25 7.66 -10.97 4.25
CA ALA A 25 8.70 -11.92 4.64
C ALA A 25 8.75 -13.13 3.70
N ALA A 26 7.59 -13.67 3.31
CA ALA A 26 7.50 -14.77 2.35
C ALA A 26 8.07 -14.36 0.98
N MET A 27 7.74 -13.15 0.50
CA MET A 27 8.31 -12.62 -0.75
C MET A 27 9.84 -12.39 -0.61
N PHE A 28 10.30 -11.95 0.55
CA PHE A 28 11.73 -11.77 0.82
C PHE A 28 12.49 -13.11 0.76
N CYS A 29 12.01 -14.12 1.48
CA CYS A 29 12.59 -15.47 1.45
C CYS A 29 12.57 -16.04 0.04
N TYR A 30 11.45 -15.92 -0.69
CA TYR A 30 11.36 -16.38 -2.07
C TYR A 30 12.42 -15.73 -2.97
N ASN A 31 12.60 -14.41 -2.89
CA ASN A 31 13.59 -13.70 -3.71
C ASN A 31 15.04 -14.07 -3.34
N LEU A 32 15.30 -14.37 -2.06
CA LEU A 32 16.61 -14.83 -1.59
C LEU A 32 16.90 -16.26 -2.05
N ASP A 33 15.94 -17.18 -1.90
CA ASP A 33 16.07 -18.59 -2.27
C ASP A 33 16.24 -18.76 -3.79
N THR A 34 15.59 -17.89 -4.58
CA THR A 34 15.73 -17.86 -6.04
C THR A 34 16.93 -17.03 -6.51
N ALA A 35 17.71 -16.48 -5.58
CA ALA A 35 18.85 -15.59 -5.85
C ALA A 35 18.51 -14.42 -6.79
N ARG A 36 17.26 -13.94 -6.80
CA ARG A 36 16.76 -12.91 -7.73
C ARG A 36 17.61 -11.63 -7.68
N TYR A 37 18.04 -11.24 -6.48
CA TYR A 37 18.85 -10.05 -6.25
C TYR A 37 20.26 -10.38 -5.73
N GLY A 38 20.57 -11.65 -5.47
CA GLY A 38 21.81 -12.07 -4.83
C GLY A 38 21.63 -12.26 -3.32
N ASP A 39 22.28 -11.43 -2.51
CA ASP A 39 22.33 -11.58 -1.06
C ASP A 39 21.15 -10.90 -0.30
N VAL A 40 21.19 -10.99 1.03
CA VAL A 40 20.19 -10.43 1.95
C VAL A 40 20.05 -8.91 1.77
N ALA A 41 21.16 -8.18 1.67
CA ALA A 41 21.15 -6.72 1.56
C ALA A 41 20.63 -6.28 0.20
N ALA A 42 21.08 -6.94 -0.87
CA ALA A 42 20.62 -6.69 -2.22
C ALA A 42 19.13 -7.03 -2.39
N THR A 43 18.63 -8.07 -1.73
CA THR A 43 17.21 -8.43 -1.72
C THR A 43 16.38 -7.36 -1.02
N ALA A 44 16.79 -6.91 0.17
CA ALA A 44 16.11 -5.84 0.89
C ALA A 44 16.09 -4.54 0.07
N TRP A 45 17.23 -4.17 -0.52
CA TRP A 45 17.35 -3.01 -1.39
C TRP A 45 16.47 -3.14 -2.63
N GLY A 46 16.46 -4.32 -3.26
CA GLY A 46 15.65 -4.64 -4.42
C GLY A 46 14.16 -4.48 -4.15
N MET A 47 13.67 -5.08 -3.07
CA MET A 47 12.27 -5.01 -2.66
C MET A 47 11.84 -3.60 -2.25
N ALA A 48 12.74 -2.81 -1.66
CA ALA A 48 12.46 -1.42 -1.29
C ALA A 48 12.17 -0.49 -2.50
N ARG A 49 12.33 -0.95 -3.76
CA ARG A 49 11.91 -0.17 -4.94
C ARG A 49 10.39 -0.08 -5.09
N PHE A 50 9.66 -1.08 -4.59
CA PHE A 50 8.26 -1.26 -4.91
C PHE A 50 7.34 -0.55 -3.93
N PHE A 51 6.36 0.17 -4.46
CA PHE A 51 5.29 0.80 -3.68
C PHE A 51 4.57 -0.23 -2.81
N THR A 52 4.28 -1.40 -3.37
CA THR A 52 3.62 -2.50 -2.67
C THR A 52 4.35 -2.87 -1.38
N ILE A 53 5.67 -3.06 -1.44
CA ILE A 53 6.47 -3.47 -0.28
C ILE A 53 6.49 -2.35 0.77
N LEU A 54 6.81 -1.12 0.36
CA LEU A 54 6.87 0.02 1.30
C LEU A 54 5.50 0.29 1.94
N THR A 55 4.42 0.15 1.18
CA THR A 55 3.04 0.33 1.69
C THR A 55 2.66 -0.80 2.64
N HIS A 56 3.07 -2.04 2.39
CA HIS A 56 2.88 -3.13 3.36
C HIS A 56 3.63 -2.89 4.67
N LEU A 57 4.85 -2.35 4.62
CA LEU A 57 5.56 -1.96 5.84
C LEU A 57 4.80 -0.87 6.61
N ALA A 58 4.23 0.12 5.90
CA ALA A 58 3.37 1.11 6.52
C ALA A 58 2.09 0.49 7.13
N VAL A 59 1.49 -0.52 6.47
CA VAL A 59 0.36 -1.30 7.00
C VAL A 59 0.76 -2.04 8.27
N VAL A 60 1.89 -2.75 8.29
CA VAL A 60 2.41 -3.45 9.48
C VAL A 60 2.52 -2.47 10.65
N ILE A 61 3.20 -1.34 10.45
CA ILE A 61 3.41 -0.34 11.50
C ILE A 61 2.08 0.24 11.98
N THR A 62 1.21 0.64 11.04
CA THR A 62 -0.08 1.28 11.34
C THR A 62 -1.00 0.35 12.11
N PHE A 63 -1.21 -0.87 11.61
CA PHE A 63 -2.13 -1.82 12.22
C PHE A 63 -1.58 -2.44 13.52
N ALA A 64 -0.27 -2.64 13.64
CA ALA A 64 0.34 -3.00 14.92
C ALA A 64 0.17 -1.88 15.96
N THR A 65 0.34 -0.62 15.56
CA THR A 65 0.12 0.54 16.44
C THR A 65 -1.35 0.62 16.89
N ALA A 66 -2.29 0.45 15.97
CA ALA A 66 -3.72 0.41 16.27
C ALA A 66 -4.09 -0.75 17.22
N ALA A 67 -3.41 -1.89 17.11
CA ALA A 67 -3.60 -3.03 18.01
C ALA A 67 -3.03 -2.79 19.41
N LEU A 68 -1.89 -2.11 19.53
CA LEU A 68 -1.14 -1.99 20.78
C LEU A 68 -1.45 -0.72 21.59
N ARG A 69 -1.65 0.43 20.94
CA ARG A 69 -1.83 1.72 21.62
C ARG A 69 -3.31 2.05 21.84
N ARG A 70 -3.62 2.57 23.03
CA ARG A 70 -4.99 3.00 23.38
C ARG A 70 -5.46 4.22 22.59
N ASP A 71 -4.52 5.08 22.20
CA ASP A 71 -4.80 6.35 21.53
C ASP A 71 -4.92 6.22 20.00
N GLY A 72 -4.89 4.99 19.47
CA GLY A 72 -5.10 4.64 18.06
C GLY A 72 -4.07 5.23 17.08
N VAL A 73 -4.45 5.33 15.80
CA VAL A 73 -3.68 5.95 14.70
C VAL A 73 -4.63 6.80 13.89
N ASP A 74 -4.25 8.03 13.51
CA ASP A 74 -5.09 9.03 12.80
C ASP A 74 -6.07 8.52 11.71
N ASP A 75 -7.25 9.16 11.63
CA ASP A 75 -8.45 8.61 10.95
C ASP A 75 -8.26 8.76 9.45
N ALA A 76 -7.78 9.95 9.07
CA ALA A 76 -7.41 10.27 7.71
C ALA A 76 -6.22 9.41 7.25
N TRP A 77 -5.24 9.15 8.12
CA TRP A 77 -4.12 8.26 7.77
C TRP A 77 -4.57 6.82 7.50
N ILE A 78 -5.38 6.21 8.37
CA ILE A 78 -5.88 4.85 8.13
C ILE A 78 -6.70 4.80 6.84
N ALA A 79 -7.57 5.79 6.59
CA ALA A 79 -8.37 5.86 5.36
C ALA A 79 -7.47 6.00 4.12
N ALA A 80 -6.48 6.89 4.17
CA ALA A 80 -5.49 7.09 3.11
C ALA A 80 -4.69 5.82 2.81
N LEU A 81 -4.21 5.13 3.85
CA LEU A 81 -3.45 3.90 3.70
C LEU A 81 -4.33 2.76 3.15
N THR A 82 -5.60 2.72 3.56
CA THR A 82 -6.57 1.75 3.01
C THR A 82 -6.82 2.00 1.52
N LEU A 83 -6.99 3.26 1.10
CA LEU A 83 -7.09 3.58 -0.33
C LEU A 83 -5.80 3.24 -1.09
N ALA A 84 -4.63 3.49 -0.50
CA ALA A 84 -3.35 3.10 -1.11
C ALA A 84 -3.30 1.59 -1.36
N MET A 85 -3.81 0.77 -0.43
CA MET A 85 -3.92 -0.68 -0.59
C MET A 85 -4.94 -1.08 -1.68
N VAL A 86 -6.06 -0.36 -1.80
CA VAL A 86 -7.00 -0.55 -2.93
C VAL A 86 -6.28 -0.33 -4.26
N ILE A 87 -5.48 0.74 -4.36
CA ILE A 87 -4.72 1.02 -5.58
C ILE A 87 -3.62 0.00 -5.83
N VAL A 88 -2.92 -0.49 -4.79
CA VAL A 88 -1.99 -1.62 -4.93
C VAL A 88 -2.69 -2.80 -5.61
N SER A 89 -3.89 -3.17 -5.16
CA SER A 89 -4.64 -4.29 -5.73
C SER A 89 -5.09 -4.01 -7.17
N ILE A 90 -5.70 -2.84 -7.43
CA ILE A 90 -6.19 -2.48 -8.77
C ILE A 90 -5.04 -2.42 -9.77
N VAL A 91 -3.96 -1.69 -9.46
CA VAL A 91 -2.82 -1.54 -10.37
C VAL A 91 -2.19 -2.89 -10.64
N TYR A 92 -2.05 -3.74 -9.61
CA TYR A 92 -1.52 -5.08 -9.83
C TYR A 92 -2.41 -5.89 -10.77
N HIS A 93 -3.70 -6.06 -10.46
CA HIS A 93 -4.58 -6.96 -11.21
C HIS A 93 -4.91 -6.45 -12.62
N VAL A 94 -4.86 -5.14 -12.84
CA VAL A 94 -5.18 -4.53 -14.15
C VAL A 94 -3.93 -4.35 -15.02
N LEU A 95 -2.77 -4.06 -14.42
CA LEU A 95 -1.58 -3.65 -15.18
C LEU A 95 -0.36 -4.56 -15.01
N LEU A 96 -0.23 -5.31 -13.92
CA LEU A 96 1.03 -5.96 -13.54
C LEU A 96 0.97 -7.48 -13.36
N SER A 97 -0.21 -8.08 -13.18
CA SER A 97 -0.40 -9.50 -12.88
C SER A 97 0.22 -10.43 -13.92
N ASP A 98 0.22 -10.02 -15.19
CA ASP A 98 0.76 -10.82 -16.29
C ASP A 98 2.27 -10.63 -16.53
N ILE A 99 2.95 -9.74 -15.76
CA ILE A 99 4.37 -9.41 -15.97
C ILE A 99 5.29 -10.46 -15.34
N THR A 100 4.92 -11.03 -14.20
CA THR A 100 5.78 -11.97 -13.48
C THR A 100 4.94 -13.07 -12.86
N THR A 101 5.24 -14.31 -13.23
CA THR A 101 4.62 -15.49 -12.60
C THR A 101 5.48 -15.95 -11.42
N TYR A 102 4.87 -16.00 -10.24
CA TYR A 102 5.47 -16.58 -9.05
C TYR A 102 4.97 -18.02 -8.84
N VAL A 103 5.81 -18.87 -8.25
CA VAL A 103 5.47 -20.27 -7.95
C VAL A 103 5.73 -20.59 -6.48
N GLY A 104 5.14 -21.67 -5.97
CA GLY A 104 5.33 -22.13 -4.59
C GLY A 104 4.96 -21.05 -3.57
N ILE A 105 5.86 -20.80 -2.59
CA ILE A 105 5.65 -19.76 -1.56
C ILE A 105 5.56 -18.35 -2.15
N GLY A 106 6.21 -18.09 -3.29
CA GLY A 106 6.15 -16.81 -3.97
C GLY A 106 4.75 -16.48 -4.47
N ALA A 107 3.99 -17.48 -4.95
CA ALA A 107 2.61 -17.29 -5.41
C ALA A 107 1.68 -16.88 -4.24
N TRP A 108 1.87 -17.49 -3.07
CA TRP A 108 1.13 -17.10 -1.86
C TRP A 108 1.52 -15.72 -1.37
N ALA A 109 2.81 -15.38 -1.41
CA ALA A 109 3.28 -14.05 -1.05
C ALA A 109 2.69 -12.99 -1.97
N ASP A 110 2.67 -13.25 -3.28
CA ASP A 110 2.11 -12.37 -4.29
C ASP A 110 0.60 -12.13 -4.10
N GLN A 111 -0.19 -13.19 -3.83
CA GLN A 111 -1.60 -13.05 -3.47
C GLN A 111 -1.82 -12.35 -2.13
N GLY A 112 -0.94 -12.58 -1.16
CA GLY A 112 -0.93 -11.88 0.12
C GLY A 112 -0.80 -10.36 -0.08
N LEU A 113 0.21 -9.96 -0.87
CA LEU A 113 0.55 -8.58 -1.16
C LEU A 113 -0.53 -7.87 -2.00
N HIS A 114 -1.11 -8.54 -3.00
CA HIS A 114 -1.94 -7.87 -4.00
C HIS A 114 -3.45 -8.13 -3.86
N SER A 115 -3.86 -9.05 -2.99
CA SER A 115 -5.27 -9.43 -2.83
C SER A 115 -5.69 -9.50 -1.36
N VAL A 116 -5.07 -10.39 -0.57
CA VAL A 116 -5.57 -10.73 0.78
C VAL A 116 -5.44 -9.56 1.74
N VAL A 117 -4.25 -8.95 1.85
CA VAL A 117 -4.03 -7.82 2.77
C VAL A 117 -4.81 -6.58 2.31
N PRO A 118 -4.83 -6.20 1.02
CA PRO A 118 -5.70 -5.12 0.55
C PRO A 118 -7.17 -5.28 0.94
N VAL A 119 -7.76 -6.45 0.68
CA VAL A 119 -9.16 -6.74 1.05
C VAL A 119 -9.35 -6.66 2.55
N ALA A 120 -8.43 -7.23 3.34
CA ALA A 120 -8.50 -7.18 4.79
C ALA A 120 -8.46 -5.75 5.35
N CYS A 121 -7.62 -4.86 4.79
CA CYS A 121 -7.58 -3.44 5.16
C CYS A 121 -8.92 -2.75 4.89
N VAL A 122 -9.53 -2.98 3.72
CA VAL A 122 -10.82 -2.40 3.35
C VAL A 122 -11.93 -2.89 4.29
N LEU A 123 -12.01 -4.21 4.51
CA LEU A 123 -13.02 -4.79 5.41
C LEU A 123 -12.87 -4.28 6.84
N TRP A 124 -11.62 -4.14 7.32
CA TRP A 124 -11.36 -3.59 8.64
C TRP A 124 -11.77 -2.12 8.74
N TRP A 125 -11.45 -1.31 7.73
CA TRP A 125 -11.85 0.09 7.70
C TRP A 125 -13.37 0.25 7.72
N ILE A 126 -14.09 -0.54 6.91
CA ILE A 126 -15.55 -0.57 6.90
C ILE A 126 -16.10 -0.95 8.29
N ALA A 127 -15.58 -2.01 8.90
CA ALA A 127 -16.13 -2.56 10.14
C ALA A 127 -15.77 -1.78 11.41
N PHE A 128 -14.57 -1.18 11.48
CA PHE A 128 -14.01 -0.71 12.74
C PHE A 128 -13.44 0.71 12.73
N ALA A 129 -13.04 1.25 11.58
CA ALA A 129 -12.47 2.59 11.55
C ALA A 129 -13.55 3.64 11.89
N PRO A 130 -13.23 4.63 12.75
CA PRO A 130 -14.10 5.78 12.97
C PRO A 130 -14.26 6.57 11.65
N LYS A 131 -15.50 6.82 11.25
CA LYS A 131 -15.82 7.50 9.98
C LYS A 131 -16.18 8.98 10.20
N HIS A 132 -16.71 9.31 11.38
CA HIS A 132 -17.25 10.63 11.71
C HIS A 132 -16.26 11.79 11.67
N ASN A 133 -14.96 11.50 11.77
CA ASN A 133 -13.90 12.51 11.73
C ASN A 133 -13.32 12.74 10.33
N LEU A 134 -13.73 11.96 9.33
CA LEU A 134 -13.16 12.07 7.99
C LEU A 134 -13.86 13.19 7.20
N HIS A 135 -13.10 14.19 6.79
CA HIS A 135 -13.59 15.39 6.13
C HIS A 135 -12.86 15.66 4.80
N TYR A 136 -13.45 16.51 3.95
CA TYR A 136 -12.80 16.91 2.69
C TYR A 136 -11.48 17.65 2.88
N ARG A 137 -11.27 18.29 4.03
CA ARG A 137 -9.97 18.91 4.39
C ARG A 137 -8.84 17.88 4.54
N ASP A 138 -9.18 16.60 4.70
CA ASP A 138 -8.22 15.50 4.87
C ASP A 138 -7.80 14.88 3.54
N LEU A 139 -8.40 15.29 2.41
CA LEU A 139 -8.03 14.83 1.08
C LEU A 139 -6.52 14.89 0.76
N PRO A 140 -5.75 15.92 1.21
CA PRO A 140 -4.30 15.93 1.02
C PRO A 140 -3.60 14.69 1.60
N THR A 141 -4.08 14.15 2.73
CA THR A 141 -3.47 12.97 3.38
C THR A 141 -3.48 11.74 2.49
N PHE A 142 -4.49 11.60 1.61
CA PHE A 142 -4.63 10.46 0.68
C PHE A 142 -3.53 10.41 -0.38
N ILE A 143 -2.95 11.56 -0.73
CA ILE A 143 -1.94 11.65 -1.80
C ILE A 143 -0.52 11.84 -1.29
N VAL A 144 -0.34 12.19 0.00
CA VAL A 144 1.00 12.40 0.58
C VAL A 144 1.88 11.17 0.40
N TRP A 145 1.42 9.99 0.81
CA TRP A 145 2.21 8.77 0.72
C TRP A 145 2.56 8.37 -0.74
N PRO A 146 1.60 8.32 -1.68
CA PRO A 146 1.91 8.10 -3.09
C PRO A 146 2.88 9.13 -3.68
N CYS A 147 2.73 10.42 -3.38
CA CYS A 147 3.61 11.47 -3.89
C CYS A 147 5.05 11.31 -3.35
N VAL A 148 5.20 11.01 -2.07
CA VAL A 148 6.52 10.70 -1.46
C VAL A 148 7.15 9.50 -2.14
N TYR A 149 6.38 8.44 -2.38
CA TYR A 149 6.87 7.27 -3.11
C TYR A 149 7.30 7.60 -4.55
N VAL A 150 6.49 8.34 -5.30
CA VAL A 150 6.81 8.72 -6.68
C VAL A 150 8.12 9.52 -6.74
N ALA A 151 8.29 10.50 -5.86
CA ALA A 151 9.53 11.26 -5.77
C ALA A 151 10.73 10.35 -5.46
N TYR A 152 10.58 9.43 -4.49
CA TYR A 152 11.59 8.44 -4.14
C TYR A 152 11.95 7.53 -5.33
N ALA A 153 10.95 6.93 -5.98
CA ALA A 153 11.14 5.96 -7.05
C ALA A 153 11.74 6.57 -8.31
N LEU A 154 11.35 7.80 -8.67
CA LEU A 154 11.96 8.54 -9.78
C LEU A 154 13.40 8.95 -9.47
N ALA A 155 13.66 9.49 -8.28
CA ALA A 155 15.01 9.88 -7.88
C ALA A 155 15.96 8.68 -7.82
N ARG A 156 15.47 7.54 -7.32
CA ARG A 156 16.22 6.28 -7.28
C ARG A 156 16.41 5.70 -8.67
N GLY A 157 15.37 5.65 -9.50
CA GLY A 157 15.45 5.14 -10.87
C GLY A 157 16.41 5.94 -11.73
N ALA A 158 16.47 7.28 -11.57
CA ALA A 158 17.43 8.13 -12.26
C ALA A 158 18.90 7.87 -11.85
N ARG A 159 19.14 7.35 -10.65
CA ARG A 159 20.49 6.98 -10.16
C ARG A 159 20.86 5.54 -10.51
N ASP A 160 19.94 4.61 -10.30
CA ASP A 160 20.17 3.17 -10.43
C ASP A 160 19.95 2.68 -11.88
N GLY A 161 19.32 3.47 -12.74
CA GLY A 161 18.94 3.09 -14.10
C GLY A 161 17.81 2.05 -14.17
N THR A 162 17.15 1.76 -13.05
CA THR A 162 16.10 0.73 -12.95
C THR A 162 14.86 1.31 -12.28
N TYR A 163 13.72 1.24 -12.97
CA TYR A 163 12.42 1.68 -12.45
C TYR A 163 11.57 0.49 -11.97
N PRO A 164 10.73 0.67 -10.94
CA PRO A 164 9.95 -0.43 -10.38
C PRO A 164 8.77 -0.85 -11.26
N TYR A 165 8.27 0.05 -12.13
CA TYR A 165 7.08 -0.18 -12.93
C TYR A 165 7.22 0.36 -14.35
N PRO A 166 6.71 -0.36 -15.37
CA PRO A 166 6.79 0.09 -16.76
C PRO A 166 6.13 1.45 -17.00
N PHE A 167 5.04 1.76 -16.29
CA PHE A 167 4.30 3.01 -16.49
C PHE A 167 5.07 4.26 -16.03
N MET A 168 6.14 4.11 -15.25
CA MET A 168 6.97 5.22 -14.78
C MET A 168 8.43 5.14 -15.26
N ASP A 169 8.73 4.22 -16.17
CA ASP A 169 10.08 3.97 -16.63
C ASP A 169 10.54 5.04 -17.62
N LEU A 170 11.47 5.91 -17.18
CA LEU A 170 12.04 6.97 -18.00
C LEU A 170 13.13 6.48 -18.96
N SER A 171 13.58 5.24 -18.85
CA SER A 171 14.48 4.63 -19.83
C SER A 171 13.73 4.12 -21.07
N GLU A 172 12.45 3.77 -20.90
CA GLU A 172 11.60 3.21 -21.96
C GLU A 172 10.54 4.20 -22.48
N LYS A 173 10.23 5.25 -21.71
CA LYS A 173 9.16 6.21 -22.04
C LYS A 173 9.64 7.65 -21.93
N SER A 174 9.05 8.52 -22.74
CA SER A 174 9.32 9.96 -22.64
C SER A 174 8.83 10.50 -21.29
N SER A 175 9.47 11.57 -20.81
CA SER A 175 9.09 12.25 -19.57
C SER A 175 7.63 12.71 -19.57
N LEU A 176 7.09 13.11 -20.74
CA LEU A 176 5.69 13.48 -20.90
C LEU A 176 4.76 12.28 -20.63
N VAL A 177 5.03 11.11 -21.21
CA VAL A 177 4.21 9.91 -21.02
C VAL A 177 4.24 9.47 -19.55
N VAL A 178 5.43 9.47 -18.92
CA VAL A 178 5.56 9.15 -17.50
C VAL A 178 4.78 10.15 -16.64
N ALA A 179 4.90 11.46 -16.91
CA ALA A 179 4.15 12.48 -16.19
C ALA A 179 2.63 12.30 -16.33
N THR A 180 2.15 11.99 -17.53
CA THR A 180 0.71 11.72 -17.77
C THR A 180 0.23 10.48 -17.02
N ASN A 181 0.99 9.39 -17.01
CA ASN A 181 0.63 8.18 -16.26
C ASN A 181 0.53 8.45 -14.75
N LEU A 182 1.53 9.15 -14.20
CA LEU A 182 1.57 9.51 -12.78
C LEU A 182 0.45 10.49 -12.41
N ALA A 183 0.13 11.45 -13.29
CA ALA A 183 -1.00 12.35 -13.11
C ALA A 183 -2.34 11.59 -13.12
N GLY A 184 -2.50 10.62 -14.03
CA GLY A 184 -3.68 9.75 -14.07
C GLY A 184 -3.86 8.98 -12.76
N LEU A 185 -2.79 8.37 -12.24
CA LEU A 185 -2.82 7.66 -10.95
C LEU A 185 -3.17 8.59 -9.78
N LEU A 186 -2.61 9.80 -9.78
CA LEU A 186 -2.92 10.82 -8.78
C LEU A 186 -4.39 11.24 -8.81
N ILE A 187 -4.96 11.43 -10.01
CA ILE A 187 -6.39 11.74 -10.18
C ILE A 187 -7.26 10.61 -9.64
N VAL A 188 -6.93 9.34 -9.94
CA VAL A 188 -7.64 8.18 -9.41
C VAL A 188 -7.57 8.15 -7.87
N MET A 189 -6.41 8.44 -7.28
CA MET A 189 -6.26 8.56 -5.83
C MET A 189 -7.13 9.68 -5.24
N LEU A 190 -7.19 10.85 -5.88
CA LEU A 190 -8.02 11.96 -5.42
C LEU A 190 -9.51 11.61 -5.48
N ILE A 191 -9.97 11.00 -6.58
CA ILE A 191 -11.35 10.53 -6.73
C ILE A 191 -11.65 9.48 -5.65
N GLY A 192 -10.76 8.52 -5.44
CA GLY A 192 -10.87 7.51 -4.39
C GLY A 192 -10.97 8.14 -3.00
N GLY A 193 -10.17 9.17 -2.72
CA GLY A 193 -10.22 9.90 -1.46
C GLY A 193 -11.57 10.57 -1.24
N VAL A 194 -12.13 11.22 -2.28
CA VAL A 194 -13.48 11.78 -2.25
C VAL A 194 -14.52 10.69 -1.96
N ILE A 195 -14.43 9.53 -2.61
CA ILE A 195 -15.33 8.39 -2.39
C ILE A 195 -15.23 7.89 -0.95
N PHE A 196 -14.03 7.76 -0.38
CA PHE A 196 -13.82 7.34 1.00
C PHE A 196 -14.45 8.34 2.00
N VAL A 197 -14.23 9.64 1.80
CA VAL A 197 -14.85 10.70 2.61
C VAL A 197 -16.37 10.63 2.50
N MET A 198 -16.93 10.44 1.31
CA MET A 198 -18.37 10.30 1.11
C MET A 198 -18.92 9.05 1.80
N ALA A 199 -18.29 7.90 1.60
CA ALA A 199 -18.69 6.63 2.20
C ALA A 199 -18.66 6.68 3.73
N ALA A 200 -17.64 7.33 4.31
CA ALA A 200 -17.57 7.59 5.73
C ALA A 200 -18.79 8.37 6.23
N ARG A 201 -19.11 9.50 5.57
CA ARG A 201 -20.26 10.34 5.94
C ARG A 201 -21.62 9.67 5.79
N PHE A 202 -21.77 8.71 4.87
CA PHE A 202 -23.00 7.93 4.73
C PHE A 202 -23.16 6.87 5.82
N ALA A 203 -22.07 6.25 6.25
CA ALA A 203 -22.11 5.21 7.29
C ALA A 203 -22.34 5.75 8.71
N ASP A 204 -22.13 7.06 8.93
CA ASP A 204 -22.42 7.73 10.20
C ASP A 204 -23.85 8.32 10.28
N ARG A 205 -24.68 8.15 9.25
CA ARG A 205 -26.10 8.53 9.25
C ARG A 205 -26.98 7.36 9.68
#